data_AF-A0AB34IZW2-F1
#
_entry.id   AF-A0AB34IZW2-F1
#
_cell.length_a   1.000
_cell.length_b   1.000
_cell.length_c   1.000
_cell.angle_alpha   90.00
_cell.angle_beta   90.00
_cell.angle_gamma   90.00
#
_symmetry.space_group_name_H-M   'P 1'
#
loop_
_entity.id
_entity.type
_entity.pdbx_description
1 polymer ?
#
loop_
_entity_poly.entity_id
_entity_poly.type
_entity_poly.pdbx_seq_one_letter_code
_entity_poly.pdbx_strand_id
1 'polypeptide(L)'
;MLSISPLLFPLPLAPTPARRSPHPSLASAPSPTETRAAPSSAVWNDTVSEAWTRAYSSAAASPTSYEIEEIDGAIPAALRGTLFRNGPGNFERGGVRYEHVLDGDGLLCRFTLDGSKGTAHFARRFVETAEYVEEAEADAILHRNTFGTQPPGLLSNVLRLSLKNPANTHVVLHGGVCLALWEAALPSRIDPHTLAYEGTEDFGGALKPGWLSVTSGLGEAADSALGLGEAYTAHPREDRARGRMVGWSWAAPAVGDDLAVKILEFDLKTGEVLRSTAAALPAVVAPHDFALTANWYVFVLNAMDLQIAPFILGTGGPTAGLGTTGEGVTLRLIPRPDGTAAGRPPLTLRTDDPYFAIHHATAFESVSEADDDELEIRLYTAAWPYVGRGSFLKDWGGAVPCYDDGKIRPTQLLESTIRISHGEIKVGPKRALAGGACIDHPHCDPRFDGDERMRYLYMSYCNDEGVSGSPTIGWARYDRHTDTTLVWRAPPLAFCEELVVIPRSETAQEDSADVWLAGLIFDSESGRSSLAILNGDDIEAGPVCRLWLRDHVPHGLHGSFTTELFGPLSKAS
;
A
#
# COMPACT_ATOMS: atom_id res chain seq x y z
N MET A 1 -39.04 53.12 32.05
CA MET A 1 -38.40 53.19 30.72
C MET A 1 -37.36 52.07 30.67
N LEU A 2 -37.35 51.33 29.56
CA LEU A 2 -36.72 50.01 29.39
C LEU A 2 -35.21 50.00 29.70
N SER A 3 -34.78 48.99 30.47
CA SER A 3 -33.39 48.68 30.80
C SER A 3 -32.97 47.37 30.12
N ILE A 4 -31.76 47.39 29.58
CA ILE A 4 -31.10 46.35 28.79
C ILE A 4 -30.62 45.20 29.70
N SER A 5 -30.86 43.95 29.29
CA SER A 5 -30.20 42.74 29.80
C SER A 5 -29.45 42.05 28.66
N PRO A 6 -28.17 41.64 28.84
CA PRO A 6 -27.46 40.81 27.89
C PRO A 6 -27.67 39.32 28.19
N LEU A 7 -27.93 38.55 27.12
CA LEU A 7 -28.00 37.08 27.13
C LEU A 7 -26.58 36.49 27.19
N LEU A 8 -26.39 35.55 28.12
CA LEU A 8 -25.19 34.73 28.31
C LEU A 8 -25.10 33.67 27.19
N PHE A 9 -23.94 33.61 26.52
CA PHE A 9 -23.54 32.48 25.68
C PHE A 9 -22.98 31.34 26.54
N PRO A 10 -23.21 30.05 26.22
CA PRO A 10 -22.55 28.95 26.90
C PRO A 10 -21.08 28.83 26.45
N LEU A 11 -20.19 28.63 27.42
CA LEU A 11 -18.77 28.33 27.23
C LEU A 11 -18.57 26.99 26.51
N PRO A 12 -17.53 26.84 25.66
CA PRO A 12 -17.17 25.56 25.07
C PRO A 12 -16.66 24.59 26.15
N LEU A 13 -17.12 23.34 26.08
CA LEU A 13 -16.62 22.23 26.89
C LEU A 13 -15.13 22.01 26.58
N ALA A 14 -14.31 21.99 27.62
CA ALA A 14 -12.90 21.67 27.53
C ALA A 14 -12.70 20.22 27.04
N PRO A 15 -11.68 19.93 26.20
CA PRO A 15 -11.38 18.56 25.79
C PRO A 15 -11.00 17.71 27.00
N THR A 16 -11.62 16.52 27.10
CA THR A 16 -11.27 15.48 28.06
C THR A 16 -9.80 15.06 27.88
N PRO A 17 -8.99 14.95 28.95
CA PRO A 17 -7.60 14.53 28.82
C PRO A 17 -7.50 13.07 28.35
N ALA A 18 -6.55 12.84 27.43
CA ALA A 18 -6.22 11.54 26.86
C ALA A 18 -5.95 10.49 27.96
N ARG A 19 -6.52 9.31 27.78
CA ARG A 19 -6.30 8.16 28.65
C ARG A 19 -4.96 7.53 28.25
N ARG A 20 -3.91 7.77 29.02
CA ARG A 20 -2.69 6.95 28.96
C ARG A 20 -3.08 5.51 29.28
N SER A 21 -3.02 4.63 28.28
CA SER A 21 -3.19 3.19 28.52
C SER A 21 -2.01 2.68 29.35
N PRO A 22 -2.24 1.95 30.45
CA PRO A 22 -1.17 1.28 31.16
C PRO A 22 -0.59 0.15 30.29
N HIS A 23 0.74 0.02 30.31
CA HIS A 23 1.50 -1.01 29.62
C HIS A 23 0.92 -2.41 29.82
N PRO A 24 0.62 -3.18 28.75
CA PRO A 24 0.61 -4.62 28.87
C PRO A 24 2.07 -5.10 29.00
N SER A 25 2.34 -5.95 29.99
CA SER A 25 3.60 -6.70 30.05
C SER A 25 3.81 -7.47 28.74
N LEU A 26 5.07 -7.59 28.30
CA LEU A 26 5.56 -8.44 27.21
C LEU A 26 4.71 -9.72 27.05
N ALA A 27 3.69 -9.65 26.22
CA ALA A 27 2.87 -10.79 25.88
C ALA A 27 3.56 -11.49 24.72
N SER A 28 3.83 -12.79 24.88
CA SER A 28 4.01 -13.69 23.73
C SER A 28 2.82 -13.50 22.79
N ALA A 29 3.05 -13.59 21.47
CA ALA A 29 1.98 -13.56 20.49
C ALA A 29 0.80 -14.47 20.93
N PRO A 30 -0.45 -14.00 20.88
CA PRO A 30 -1.60 -14.76 21.33
C PRO A 30 -1.68 -16.10 20.58
N SER A 31 -2.26 -17.11 21.24
CA SER A 31 -2.40 -18.45 20.65
C SER A 31 -3.23 -18.38 19.35
N PRO A 32 -2.91 -19.18 18.31
CA PRO A 32 -3.59 -19.18 17.00
C PRO A 32 -5.12 -19.34 17.04
N THR A 33 -5.64 -19.84 18.17
CA THR A 33 -7.04 -20.19 18.41
C THR A 33 -7.93 -19.03 18.89
N GLU A 34 -7.40 -17.88 19.31
CA GLU A 34 -8.20 -16.86 20.02
C GLU A 34 -8.83 -15.75 19.15
N THR A 35 -8.42 -15.52 17.91
CA THR A 35 -8.81 -14.29 17.18
C THR A 35 -9.65 -14.54 15.92
N ARG A 36 -10.86 -15.08 16.08
CA ARG A 36 -11.97 -14.94 15.11
C ARG A 36 -13.20 -14.26 15.74
N ALA A 37 -12.98 -13.52 16.83
CA ALA A 37 -14.05 -12.77 17.46
C ALA A 37 -14.43 -11.58 16.57
N ALA A 38 -15.73 -11.39 16.37
CA ALA A 38 -16.27 -10.18 15.77
C ALA A 38 -15.91 -8.96 16.64
N PRO A 39 -15.73 -7.78 16.03
CA PRO A 39 -15.55 -6.53 16.76
C PRO A 39 -16.72 -6.23 17.71
N SER A 40 -16.45 -5.45 18.76
CA SER A 40 -17.52 -4.97 19.64
C SER A 40 -18.49 -4.06 18.87
N SER A 41 -19.73 -3.92 19.37
CA SER A 41 -20.69 -2.97 18.77
C SER A 41 -20.26 -1.50 18.86
N ALA A 42 -19.23 -1.21 19.66
CA ALA A 42 -18.58 0.11 19.70
C ALA A 42 -17.64 0.33 18.52
N VAL A 43 -17.03 -0.74 17.97
CA VAL A 43 -16.14 -0.69 16.80
C VAL A 43 -16.91 -0.91 15.50
N TRP A 44 -17.88 -1.83 15.49
CA TRP A 44 -18.64 -2.19 14.31
C TRP A 44 -20.11 -2.42 14.63
N ASN A 45 -20.99 -1.66 13.99
CA ASN A 45 -22.45 -1.77 14.08
C ASN A 45 -23.07 -1.35 12.76
N ASP A 46 -24.40 -1.46 12.63
CA ASP A 46 -25.12 -1.14 11.38
C ASP A 46 -24.81 0.27 10.87
N THR A 47 -24.74 1.27 11.75
CA THR A 47 -24.41 2.65 11.37
C THR A 47 -22.99 2.77 10.81
N VAL A 48 -22.01 2.11 11.43
CA VAL A 48 -20.62 2.08 10.94
C VAL A 48 -20.53 1.33 9.62
N SER A 49 -21.24 0.19 9.49
CA SER A 49 -21.27 -0.62 8.27
C SER A 49 -21.86 0.15 7.08
N GLU A 50 -22.98 0.85 7.29
CA GLU A 50 -23.59 1.72 6.28
C GLU A 50 -22.66 2.88 5.90
N ALA A 51 -21.98 3.50 6.88
CA ALA A 51 -21.00 4.55 6.65
C ALA A 51 -19.79 4.06 5.86
N TRP A 52 -19.26 2.90 6.22
CA TRP A 52 -18.14 2.25 5.53
C TRP A 52 -18.50 1.88 4.10
N THR A 53 -19.73 1.40 3.88
CA THR A 53 -20.22 1.07 2.54
C THR A 53 -20.17 2.29 1.61
N ARG A 54 -20.48 3.48 2.13
CA ARG A 54 -20.41 4.73 1.34
C ARG A 54 -18.98 5.05 0.87
N ALA A 55 -17.94 4.64 1.60
CA ALA A 55 -16.54 4.82 1.20
C ALA A 55 -16.17 4.05 -0.08
N TYR A 56 -16.98 3.04 -0.46
CA TYR A 56 -16.84 2.24 -1.68
C TYR A 56 -18.00 2.49 -2.65
N SER A 57 -18.47 3.73 -2.71
CA SER A 57 -19.35 4.21 -3.77
C SER A 57 -18.50 4.64 -4.96
N SER A 58 -18.90 4.31 -6.19
CA SER A 58 -18.15 4.71 -7.39
C SER A 58 -18.01 6.23 -7.49
N ALA A 59 -16.83 6.71 -7.89
CA ALA A 59 -16.59 8.10 -8.22
C ALA A 59 -17.25 8.46 -9.56
N ALA A 60 -17.57 9.74 -9.76
CA ALA A 60 -18.05 10.21 -11.06
C ALA A 60 -16.98 10.02 -12.14
N ALA A 61 -17.38 9.55 -13.33
CA ALA A 61 -16.47 9.23 -14.43
C ALA A 61 -15.74 10.46 -15.00
N SER A 62 -16.38 11.63 -14.99
CA SER A 62 -15.79 12.85 -15.55
C SER A 62 -14.57 13.31 -14.74
N PRO A 63 -13.44 13.67 -15.38
CA PRO A 63 -12.30 14.23 -14.68
C PRO A 63 -12.66 15.56 -14.04
N THR A 64 -12.04 15.87 -12.90
CA THR A 64 -12.22 17.15 -12.21
C THR A 64 -10.88 17.77 -11.86
N SER A 65 -10.84 19.11 -11.84
CA SER A 65 -9.64 19.91 -11.56
C SER A 65 -10.09 21.27 -11.01
N TYR A 66 -9.68 21.62 -9.79
CA TYR A 66 -10.06 22.88 -9.14
C TYR A 66 -9.12 23.26 -7.99
N GLU A 67 -9.07 24.56 -7.68
CA GLU A 67 -8.47 25.05 -6.43
C GLU A 67 -9.37 24.73 -5.24
N ILE A 68 -8.78 24.23 -4.14
CA ILE A 68 -9.49 23.89 -2.92
C ILE A 68 -9.73 25.19 -2.12
N GLU A 69 -11.00 25.55 -1.95
CA GLU A 69 -11.41 26.80 -1.30
C GLU A 69 -11.68 26.64 0.21
N GLU A 70 -12.07 25.44 0.63
CA GLU A 70 -12.43 25.15 2.03
C GLU A 70 -11.26 24.48 2.75
N ILE A 71 -10.59 25.27 3.58
CA ILE A 71 -9.38 24.88 4.32
C ILE A 71 -9.61 25.14 5.80
N ASP A 72 -9.57 24.08 6.61
CA ASP A 72 -9.48 24.19 8.07
C ASP A 72 -8.01 24.24 8.48
N GLY A 73 -7.66 25.13 9.40
CA GLY A 73 -6.27 25.31 9.83
C GLY A 73 -5.44 26.09 8.80
N ALA A 74 -4.19 25.69 8.59
CA ALA A 74 -3.32 26.32 7.59
C ALA A 74 -2.35 25.31 6.99
N ILE A 75 -2.19 25.35 5.67
CA ILE A 75 -1.14 24.57 4.99
C ILE A 75 0.21 25.06 5.53
N PRO A 76 1.07 24.17 6.07
CA PRO A 76 2.34 24.60 6.62
C PRO A 76 3.19 25.33 5.58
N ALA A 77 3.75 26.49 5.94
CA ALA A 77 4.45 27.36 4.99
C ALA A 77 5.61 26.67 4.24
N ALA A 78 6.27 25.70 4.89
CA ALA A 78 7.37 24.92 4.31
C ALA A 78 6.91 23.75 3.43
N LEU A 79 5.63 23.36 3.48
CA LEU A 79 5.11 22.24 2.69
C LEU A 79 4.78 22.73 1.28
N ARG A 80 5.59 22.29 0.32
CA ARG A 80 5.42 22.61 -1.10
C ARG A 80 5.77 21.42 -1.97
N GLY A 81 4.84 21.03 -2.83
CA GLY A 81 5.02 19.87 -3.69
C GLY A 81 3.70 19.31 -4.20
N THR A 82 3.73 18.08 -4.70
CA THR A 82 2.58 17.37 -5.25
C THR A 82 2.45 16.01 -4.58
N LEU A 83 1.28 15.73 -4.02
CA LEU A 83 0.91 14.42 -3.53
C LEU A 83 0.04 13.72 -4.59
N PHE A 84 0.42 12.51 -4.97
CA PHE A 84 -0.35 11.64 -5.84
C PHE A 84 -0.93 10.47 -5.03
N ARG A 85 -2.15 10.05 -5.34
CA ARG A 85 -2.81 8.86 -4.78
C ARG A 85 -3.43 8.06 -5.91
N ASN A 86 -3.49 6.74 -5.73
CA ASN A 86 -4.19 5.83 -6.61
C ASN A 86 -5.04 4.86 -5.80
N GLY A 87 -6.01 4.24 -6.45
CA GLY A 87 -6.93 3.29 -5.85
C GLY A 87 -8.08 2.93 -6.80
N PRO A 88 -8.85 1.88 -6.49
CA PRO A 88 -10.05 1.56 -7.25
C PRO A 88 -11.10 2.68 -7.12
N GLY A 89 -11.55 3.23 -8.24
CA GLY A 89 -12.48 4.37 -8.29
C GLY A 89 -13.92 4.03 -8.61
N ASN A 90 -14.19 2.82 -9.09
CA ASN A 90 -15.52 2.32 -9.41
C ASN A 90 -15.66 0.86 -8.97
N PHE A 91 -16.90 0.47 -8.64
CA PHE A 91 -17.19 -0.85 -8.08
C PHE A 91 -18.40 -1.51 -8.74
N GLU A 92 -18.89 -0.93 -9.83
CA GLU A 92 -20.03 -1.42 -10.60
C GLU A 92 -20.01 -0.83 -12.01
N ARG A 93 -20.69 -1.53 -12.91
CA ARG A 93 -20.87 -1.11 -14.31
C ARG A 93 -22.10 -1.78 -14.91
N GLY A 94 -22.90 -1.07 -15.69
CA GLY A 94 -24.13 -1.63 -16.28
C GLY A 94 -25.13 -2.19 -15.26
N GLY A 95 -25.15 -1.62 -14.04
CA GLY A 95 -25.94 -2.12 -12.92
C GLY A 95 -25.44 -3.42 -12.28
N VAL A 96 -24.24 -3.91 -12.64
CA VAL A 96 -23.61 -5.09 -12.06
C VAL A 96 -22.50 -4.66 -11.10
N ARG A 97 -22.61 -5.03 -9.83
CA ARG A 97 -21.56 -4.84 -8.81
C ARG A 97 -20.39 -5.76 -9.09
N TYR A 98 -19.17 -5.26 -8.90
CA TYR A 98 -17.94 -6.05 -8.96
C TYR A 98 -17.89 -7.06 -7.82
N GLU A 99 -17.23 -8.20 -8.03
CA GLU A 99 -17.09 -9.24 -6.99
C GLU A 99 -16.12 -8.85 -5.88
N HIS A 100 -15.20 -7.93 -6.18
CA HIS A 100 -14.18 -7.46 -5.25
C HIS A 100 -13.83 -6.00 -5.51
N VAL A 101 -13.55 -5.23 -4.45
CA VAL A 101 -13.22 -3.80 -4.54
C VAL A 101 -11.93 -3.54 -5.34
N LEU A 102 -10.96 -4.46 -5.27
CA LEU A 102 -9.68 -4.38 -6.00
C LEU A 102 -9.79 -4.60 -7.52
N ASP A 103 -10.94 -5.04 -8.03
CA ASP A 103 -11.18 -5.11 -9.49
C ASP A 103 -11.60 -3.74 -10.07
N GLY A 104 -11.74 -2.71 -9.22
CA GLY A 104 -12.04 -1.33 -9.62
C GLY A 104 -10.95 -0.71 -10.49
N ASP A 105 -11.34 0.11 -11.45
CA ASP A 105 -10.46 0.89 -12.32
C ASP A 105 -9.69 1.95 -11.51
N GLY A 106 -8.42 2.18 -11.83
CA GLY A 106 -7.57 3.13 -11.13
C GLY A 106 -8.10 4.56 -11.24
N LEU A 107 -8.28 5.22 -10.09
CA LEU A 107 -8.64 6.62 -9.98
C LEU A 107 -7.47 7.39 -9.36
N LEU A 108 -6.76 8.10 -10.22
CA LEU A 108 -5.67 8.96 -9.79
C LEU A 108 -6.23 10.22 -9.16
N CYS A 109 -5.66 10.59 -8.01
CA CYS A 109 -5.89 11.86 -7.36
C CYS A 109 -4.57 12.60 -7.21
N ARG A 110 -4.61 13.93 -7.36
CA ARG A 110 -3.44 14.79 -7.21
C ARG A 110 -3.78 16.02 -6.38
N PHE A 111 -2.92 16.31 -5.41
CA PHE A 111 -2.96 17.51 -4.59
C PHE A 111 -1.67 18.30 -4.79
N THR A 112 -1.77 19.46 -5.44
CA THR A 112 -0.68 20.42 -5.57
C THR A 112 -0.73 21.35 -4.36
N LEU A 113 0.30 21.38 -3.53
CA LEU A 113 0.35 22.14 -2.28
C LEU A 113 1.41 23.24 -2.40
N ASP A 114 1.03 24.49 -2.15
CA ASP A 114 1.95 25.62 -2.02
C ASP A 114 1.67 26.35 -0.70
N GLY A 115 2.24 25.83 0.39
CA GLY A 115 2.07 26.36 1.73
C GLY A 115 2.57 27.80 1.88
N SER A 116 3.54 28.23 1.07
CA SER A 116 4.02 29.62 1.08
C SER A 116 2.95 30.62 0.62
N LYS A 117 1.97 30.14 -0.16
CA LYS A 117 0.80 30.90 -0.61
C LYS A 117 -0.49 30.50 0.11
N GLY A 118 -0.45 29.42 0.90
CA GLY A 118 -1.64 28.84 1.52
C GLY A 118 -2.63 28.24 0.52
N THR A 119 -2.19 27.87 -0.69
CA THR A 119 -3.07 27.38 -1.76
C THR A 119 -2.90 25.88 -1.98
N ALA A 120 -4.00 25.20 -2.30
CA ALA A 120 -3.99 23.81 -2.73
C ALA A 120 -4.87 23.61 -3.97
N HIS A 121 -4.45 22.74 -4.88
CA HIS A 121 -5.21 22.40 -6.08
C HIS A 121 -5.42 20.90 -6.16
N PHE A 122 -6.66 20.48 -6.41
CA PHE A 122 -7.06 19.08 -6.55
C PHE A 122 -7.35 18.74 -8.01
N ALA A 123 -6.95 17.54 -8.43
CA ALA A 123 -7.47 16.92 -9.64
C ALA A 123 -7.69 15.42 -9.42
N ARG A 124 -8.70 14.86 -10.10
CA ARG A 124 -8.85 13.40 -10.23
C ARG A 124 -9.23 12.98 -11.63
N ARG A 125 -8.75 11.80 -12.04
CA ARG A 125 -9.01 11.18 -13.35
C ARG A 125 -8.85 9.67 -13.27
N PHE A 126 -9.72 8.94 -13.97
CA PHE A 126 -9.53 7.50 -14.14
C PHE A 126 -8.32 7.22 -15.06
N VAL A 127 -7.60 6.13 -14.83
CA VAL A 127 -6.60 5.65 -15.79
C VAL A 127 -7.34 5.04 -16.97
N GLU A 128 -7.41 5.80 -18.07
CA GLU A 128 -8.16 5.44 -19.28
C GLU A 128 -7.40 4.41 -20.13
N THR A 129 -7.18 3.21 -19.58
CA THR A 129 -6.68 2.05 -20.35
C THR A 129 -7.65 1.66 -21.46
N ALA A 130 -7.20 0.86 -22.43
CA ALA A 130 -8.05 0.42 -23.53
C ALA A 130 -9.30 -0.32 -23.01
N GLU A 131 -9.10 -1.21 -22.04
CA GLU A 131 -10.16 -1.98 -21.38
C GLU A 131 -11.12 -1.08 -20.59
N TYR A 132 -10.61 -0.03 -19.91
CA TYR A 132 -11.47 0.96 -19.25
C TYR A 132 -12.38 1.66 -20.26
N VAL A 133 -11.81 2.12 -21.38
CA VAL A 133 -12.55 2.87 -22.42
C VAL A 133 -13.61 1.97 -23.04
N GLU A 134 -13.27 0.74 -23.42
CA GLU A 134 -14.22 -0.24 -23.98
C GLU A 134 -15.40 -0.48 -23.03
N GLU A 135 -15.13 -0.71 -21.75
CA GLU A 135 -16.18 -0.93 -20.74
C GLU A 135 -16.98 0.34 -20.41
N ALA A 136 -16.36 1.52 -20.47
CA ALA A 136 -17.03 2.81 -20.24
C ALA A 136 -17.99 3.17 -21.38
N GLU A 137 -17.61 2.92 -22.63
CA GLU A 137 -18.46 3.14 -23.79
C GLU A 137 -19.65 2.16 -23.83
N ALA A 138 -19.43 0.91 -23.44
CA ALA A 138 -20.46 -0.12 -23.43
C ALA A 138 -21.36 -0.10 -22.18
N ASP A 139 -20.92 0.58 -21.11
CA ASP A 139 -21.47 0.48 -19.76
C ASP A 139 -21.71 -0.99 -19.34
N ALA A 140 -20.68 -1.84 -19.52
CA ALA A 140 -20.76 -3.26 -19.20
C ALA A 140 -19.39 -3.84 -18.81
N ILE A 141 -19.39 -4.93 -18.04
CA ILE A 141 -18.19 -5.69 -17.72
C ILE A 141 -17.84 -6.56 -18.93
N LEU A 142 -16.73 -6.24 -19.61
CA LEU A 142 -16.28 -6.89 -20.85
C LEU A 142 -14.99 -7.67 -20.65
N HIS A 143 -14.22 -7.42 -19.60
CA HIS A 143 -12.94 -8.08 -19.34
C HIS A 143 -12.94 -8.84 -18.00
N ARG A 144 -12.11 -9.88 -17.94
CA ARG A 144 -11.89 -10.65 -16.71
C ARG A 144 -10.90 -9.90 -15.83
N ASN A 145 -11.15 -9.90 -14.54
CA ASN A 145 -10.28 -9.31 -13.53
C ASN A 145 -9.69 -10.38 -12.60
N THR A 146 -8.72 -9.97 -11.79
CA THR A 146 -7.96 -10.88 -10.93
C THR A 146 -8.82 -11.47 -9.80
N PHE A 147 -9.70 -10.66 -9.21
CA PHE A 147 -10.39 -11.01 -7.96
C PHE A 147 -11.80 -11.59 -8.13
N GLY A 148 -12.24 -11.84 -9.36
CA GLY A 148 -13.48 -12.58 -9.64
C GLY A 148 -14.44 -11.87 -10.59
N THR A 149 -14.34 -10.54 -10.72
CA THR A 149 -15.21 -9.77 -11.61
C THR A 149 -14.96 -10.17 -13.06
N GLN A 150 -15.99 -10.66 -13.74
CA GLN A 150 -15.89 -11.18 -15.10
C GLN A 150 -17.19 -10.97 -15.91
N PRO A 151 -17.12 -10.99 -17.25
CA PRO A 151 -18.30 -10.92 -18.10
C PRO A 151 -19.31 -12.02 -17.77
N PRO A 152 -20.61 -11.77 -17.96
CA PRO A 152 -21.63 -12.78 -17.72
C PRO A 152 -21.50 -13.98 -18.67
N GLY A 153 -21.74 -15.18 -18.13
CA GLY A 153 -21.80 -16.44 -18.87
C GLY A 153 -20.48 -17.19 -18.97
N LEU A 154 -20.52 -18.50 -18.73
CA LEU A 154 -19.33 -19.36 -18.72
C LEU A 154 -18.59 -19.40 -20.07
N LEU A 155 -19.34 -19.45 -21.17
CA LEU A 155 -18.78 -19.49 -22.53
C LEU A 155 -18.00 -18.23 -22.91
N SER A 156 -18.30 -17.09 -22.26
CA SER A 156 -17.58 -15.82 -22.44
C SER A 156 -16.19 -15.83 -21.79
N ASN A 157 -15.94 -16.78 -20.88
CA ASN A 157 -14.78 -16.77 -19.98
C ASN A 157 -13.87 -18.00 -20.12
N VAL A 158 -14.39 -19.13 -20.58
CA VAL A 158 -13.60 -20.35 -20.77
C VAL A 158 -12.42 -20.11 -21.74
N LEU A 159 -11.21 -20.49 -21.34
CA LEU A 159 -9.94 -20.25 -22.06
C LEU A 159 -9.58 -18.78 -22.31
N ARG A 160 -10.32 -17.81 -21.78
CA ARG A 160 -9.97 -16.38 -21.89
C ARG A 160 -8.94 -16.01 -20.83
N LEU A 161 -7.67 -16.15 -21.15
CA LEU A 161 -6.59 -15.99 -20.17
C LEU A 161 -6.06 -14.55 -20.02
N SER A 162 -6.57 -13.60 -20.80
CA SER A 162 -6.23 -12.19 -20.62
C SER A 162 -6.97 -11.59 -19.42
N LEU A 163 -6.24 -10.79 -18.66
CA LEU A 163 -6.75 -10.00 -17.54
C LEU A 163 -6.69 -8.53 -17.90
N LYS A 164 -7.69 -7.78 -17.46
CA LYS A 164 -7.69 -6.32 -17.52
C LYS A 164 -6.59 -5.76 -16.62
N ASN A 165 -5.89 -4.73 -17.08
CA ASN A 165 -5.03 -3.91 -16.23
C ASN A 165 -5.85 -2.73 -15.67
N PRO A 166 -6.20 -2.73 -14.37
CA PRO A 166 -6.90 -1.61 -13.74
C PRO A 166 -5.97 -0.44 -13.39
N ALA A 167 -4.65 -0.64 -13.37
CA ALA A 167 -3.65 0.38 -13.01
C ALA A 167 -3.98 1.13 -11.70
N ASN A 168 -4.38 0.42 -10.65
CA ASN A 168 -5.08 0.99 -9.50
C ASN A 168 -4.31 0.94 -8.16
N THR A 169 -3.13 0.34 -8.09
CA THR A 169 -2.50 0.00 -6.80
C THR A 169 -1.69 1.16 -6.23
N HIS A 170 -0.81 1.73 -7.02
CA HIS A 170 0.10 2.80 -6.57
C HIS A 170 0.33 3.82 -7.69
N VAL A 171 0.88 4.97 -7.34
CA VAL A 171 1.34 6.01 -8.25
C VAL A 171 2.65 6.59 -7.75
N VAL A 172 3.68 6.59 -8.58
CA VAL A 172 5.02 7.10 -8.26
C VAL A 172 5.53 8.05 -9.33
N LEU A 173 6.25 9.10 -8.93
CA LEU A 173 7.03 9.91 -9.85
C LEU A 173 8.48 9.42 -9.81
N HIS A 174 8.99 8.95 -10.94
CA HIS A 174 10.34 8.42 -11.05
C HIS A 174 11.00 8.88 -12.35
N GLY A 175 12.18 9.49 -12.27
CA GLY A 175 12.88 9.97 -13.47
C GLY A 175 12.13 11.02 -14.27
N GLY A 176 11.27 11.81 -13.63
CA GLY A 176 10.35 12.75 -14.30
C GLY A 176 9.15 12.09 -15.00
N VAL A 177 8.99 10.77 -14.89
CA VAL A 177 7.84 10.02 -15.41
C VAL A 177 6.91 9.64 -14.26
N CYS A 178 5.62 9.96 -14.38
CA CYS A 178 4.61 9.52 -13.41
C CYS A 178 4.04 8.18 -13.87
N LEU A 179 4.01 7.20 -12.96
CA LEU A 179 3.63 5.83 -13.24
C LEU A 179 2.51 5.39 -12.33
N ALA A 180 1.38 4.97 -12.90
CA ALA A 180 0.37 4.19 -12.19
C ALA A 180 0.74 2.71 -12.27
N LEU A 181 0.73 2.03 -11.12
CA LEU A 181 1.23 0.66 -10.98
C LEU A 181 0.12 -0.31 -10.60
N TRP A 182 0.22 -1.53 -11.13
CA TRP A 182 -0.57 -2.68 -10.73
C TRP A 182 0.28 -3.95 -10.88
N GLU A 183 0.31 -4.78 -9.84
CA GLU A 183 1.32 -5.83 -9.64
C GLU A 183 1.33 -6.97 -10.67
N ALA A 184 0.32 -7.04 -11.54
CA ALA A 184 0.16 -8.10 -12.53
C ALA A 184 0.21 -7.61 -14.00
N ALA A 185 0.66 -6.37 -14.24
CA ALA A 185 0.98 -5.87 -15.58
C ALA A 185 2.22 -4.97 -15.58
N LEU A 186 2.56 -4.44 -16.75
CA LEU A 186 3.52 -3.35 -16.88
C LEU A 186 2.95 -2.04 -16.33
N PRO A 187 3.82 -1.10 -15.89
CA PRO A 187 3.38 0.22 -15.44
C PRO A 187 2.65 1.02 -16.52
N SER A 188 1.78 1.93 -16.10
CA SER A 188 1.07 2.87 -16.97
C SER A 188 1.66 4.28 -16.82
N ARG A 189 2.11 4.89 -17.92
CA ARG A 189 2.61 6.27 -17.96
C ARG A 189 1.45 7.25 -17.85
N ILE A 190 1.66 8.26 -17.02
CA ILE A 190 0.68 9.29 -16.68
C ILE A 190 1.32 10.66 -16.88
N ASP A 191 0.58 11.58 -17.52
CA ASP A 191 0.92 13.00 -17.49
C ASP A 191 0.71 13.53 -16.05
N PRO A 192 1.76 13.97 -15.33
CA PRO A 192 1.61 14.41 -13.94
C PRO A 192 0.82 15.72 -13.79
N HIS A 193 0.70 16.54 -14.85
CA HIS A 193 -0.08 17.77 -14.88
C HIS A 193 -1.59 17.52 -15.10
N THR A 194 -1.95 16.57 -15.96
CA THR A 194 -3.36 16.36 -16.36
C THR A 194 -3.96 15.04 -15.84
N LEU A 195 -3.12 14.15 -15.31
CA LEU A 195 -3.43 12.77 -14.96
C LEU A 195 -3.88 11.91 -16.14
N ALA A 196 -3.63 12.36 -17.37
CA ALA A 196 -3.99 11.61 -18.58
C ALA A 196 -3.09 10.37 -18.72
N TYR A 197 -3.69 9.25 -19.10
CA TYR A 197 -2.95 8.04 -19.46
C TYR A 197 -2.25 8.23 -20.81
N GLU A 198 -0.96 7.90 -20.86
CA GLU A 198 -0.10 8.09 -22.04
C GLU A 198 0.34 6.78 -22.71
N GLY A 199 0.08 5.63 -22.07
CA GLY A 199 0.47 4.31 -22.57
C GLY A 199 1.18 3.47 -21.51
N THR A 200 1.67 2.30 -21.93
CA THR A 200 2.44 1.40 -21.08
C THR A 200 3.91 1.81 -21.03
N GLU A 201 4.57 1.63 -19.90
CA GLU A 201 6.00 1.84 -19.71
C GLU A 201 6.74 0.48 -19.69
N ASP A 202 7.80 0.37 -20.49
CA ASP A 202 8.67 -0.81 -20.54
C ASP A 202 10.11 -0.49 -20.10
N PHE A 203 10.37 0.75 -19.68
CA PHE A 203 11.67 1.29 -19.30
C PHE A 203 12.72 1.13 -20.40
N GLY A 204 12.35 1.43 -21.65
CA GLY A 204 13.25 1.32 -22.80
C GLY A 204 13.57 -0.14 -23.16
N GLY A 205 12.58 -1.02 -22.97
CA GLY A 205 12.70 -2.46 -23.21
C GLY A 205 13.35 -3.27 -22.08
N ALA A 206 13.57 -2.67 -20.90
CA ALA A 206 14.03 -3.43 -19.74
C ALA A 206 12.96 -4.40 -19.21
N LEU A 207 11.68 -4.10 -19.45
CA LEU A 207 10.55 -4.97 -19.22
C LEU A 207 10.01 -5.54 -20.53
N LYS A 208 9.57 -6.80 -20.49
CA LYS A 208 9.02 -7.48 -21.67
C LYS A 208 7.49 -7.34 -21.68
N PRO A 209 6.89 -6.64 -22.66
CA PRO A 209 5.44 -6.59 -22.79
C PRO A 209 4.87 -7.94 -23.21
N GLY A 210 3.67 -8.24 -22.75
CA GLY A 210 2.93 -9.43 -23.14
C GLY A 210 1.51 -9.42 -22.60
N TRP A 211 0.66 -10.29 -23.15
CA TRP A 211 -0.73 -10.40 -22.72
C TRP A 211 -0.90 -11.27 -21.45
N LEU A 212 0.18 -11.98 -21.05
CA LEU A 212 0.22 -12.82 -19.86
C LEU A 212 1.64 -12.82 -19.24
N SER A 213 1.71 -12.59 -17.93
CA SER A 213 2.95 -12.51 -17.14
C SER A 213 3.53 -13.90 -16.84
N VAL A 214 3.92 -14.60 -17.91
CA VAL A 214 4.43 -15.97 -17.90
C VAL A 214 5.74 -16.04 -18.70
N THR A 215 6.61 -16.99 -18.38
CA THR A 215 7.75 -17.35 -19.22
C THR A 215 7.69 -18.81 -19.62
N SER A 216 8.00 -19.11 -20.87
CA SER A 216 8.13 -20.47 -21.37
C SER A 216 9.37 -21.20 -20.84
N GLY A 217 10.36 -20.45 -20.33
CA GLY A 217 11.68 -20.98 -19.98
C GLY A 217 12.56 -21.31 -21.20
N LEU A 218 12.08 -21.08 -22.43
CA LEU A 218 12.80 -21.36 -23.68
C LEU A 218 13.58 -20.14 -24.21
N GLY A 219 13.59 -19.04 -23.46
CA GLY A 219 14.29 -17.80 -23.78
C GLY A 219 13.37 -16.69 -24.32
N GLU A 220 13.89 -15.46 -24.34
CA GLU A 220 13.11 -14.25 -24.64
C GLU A 220 12.47 -14.24 -26.03
N ALA A 221 13.14 -14.79 -27.04
CA ALA A 221 12.61 -14.86 -28.40
C ALA A 221 11.36 -15.76 -28.49
N ALA A 222 11.35 -16.87 -27.76
CA ALA A 222 10.20 -17.77 -27.70
C ALA A 222 9.04 -17.13 -26.96
N ASP A 223 9.32 -16.49 -25.81
CA ASP A 223 8.31 -15.76 -25.04
C ASP A 223 7.67 -14.64 -25.89
N SER A 224 8.48 -13.86 -26.60
CA SER A 224 8.01 -12.79 -27.48
C SER A 224 7.14 -13.33 -28.61
N ALA A 225 7.52 -14.46 -29.23
CA ALA A 225 6.73 -15.11 -30.28
C ALA A 225 5.37 -15.63 -29.79
N LEU A 226 5.26 -15.97 -28.50
CA LEU A 226 4.04 -16.41 -27.83
C LEU A 226 3.24 -15.24 -27.21
N GLY A 227 3.77 -14.02 -27.27
CA GLY A 227 3.19 -12.83 -26.62
C GLY A 227 3.22 -12.88 -25.10
N LEU A 228 4.12 -13.68 -24.52
CA LEU A 228 4.31 -13.80 -23.09
C LEU A 228 5.23 -12.68 -22.57
N GLY A 229 4.91 -12.15 -21.41
CA GLY A 229 5.54 -10.94 -20.87
C GLY A 229 5.88 -11.04 -19.39
N GLU A 230 6.08 -9.88 -18.79
CA GLU A 230 6.37 -9.70 -17.38
C GLU A 230 5.40 -8.71 -16.76
N ALA A 231 5.24 -8.79 -15.44
CA ALA A 231 4.61 -7.76 -14.63
C ALA A 231 5.64 -7.04 -13.77
N TYR A 232 5.33 -5.83 -13.32
CA TYR A 232 6.20 -5.02 -12.47
C TYR A 232 5.55 -4.80 -11.10
N THR A 233 6.38 -4.76 -10.05
CA THR A 233 5.89 -4.51 -8.68
C THR A 233 5.13 -3.18 -8.58
N ALA A 234 4.08 -3.16 -7.75
CA ALA A 234 3.42 -1.92 -7.36
C ALA A 234 4.15 -1.19 -6.21
N HIS A 235 5.19 -1.79 -5.65
CA HIS A 235 5.90 -1.31 -4.45
C HIS A 235 7.39 -1.08 -4.71
N PRO A 236 7.78 -0.19 -5.64
CA PRO A 236 9.18 0.17 -5.79
C PRO A 236 9.65 0.95 -4.55
N ARG A 237 10.95 0.86 -4.25
CA ARG A 237 11.59 1.41 -3.04
C ARG A 237 12.66 2.44 -3.39
N GLU A 238 12.66 3.57 -2.70
CA GLU A 238 13.74 4.55 -2.82
C GLU A 238 14.93 4.18 -1.94
N ASP A 239 16.10 3.93 -2.54
CA ASP A 239 17.38 3.93 -1.83
C ASP A 239 18.00 5.33 -1.96
N ARG A 240 17.57 6.24 -1.07
CA ARG A 240 18.06 7.63 -1.09
C ARG A 240 19.55 7.75 -0.81
N ALA A 241 20.11 6.84 -0.01
CA ALA A 241 21.54 6.81 0.29
C ALA A 241 22.38 6.57 -0.97
N ARG A 242 21.88 5.78 -1.93
CA ARG A 242 22.53 5.55 -3.23
C ARG A 242 21.96 6.39 -4.37
N GLY A 243 20.91 7.19 -4.11
CA GLY A 243 20.20 7.95 -5.14
C GLY A 243 19.55 7.03 -6.17
N ARG A 244 18.91 5.94 -5.75
CA ARG A 244 18.28 4.95 -6.64
C ARG A 244 16.82 4.72 -6.32
N MET A 245 16.06 4.36 -7.34
CA MET A 245 14.79 3.64 -7.17
C MET A 245 15.06 2.16 -7.46
N VAL A 246 14.49 1.26 -6.66
CA VAL A 246 14.60 -0.18 -6.85
C VAL A 246 13.20 -0.73 -7.06
N GLY A 247 12.99 -1.42 -8.16
CA GLY A 247 11.80 -2.23 -8.37
C GLY A 247 12.17 -3.58 -8.94
N TRP A 248 11.18 -4.40 -9.23
CA TRP A 248 11.42 -5.72 -9.78
C TRP A 248 10.24 -6.15 -10.65
N SER A 249 10.57 -6.97 -11.65
CA SER A 249 9.59 -7.64 -12.50
C SER A 249 9.51 -9.12 -12.19
N TRP A 250 8.41 -9.74 -12.58
CA TRP A 250 8.21 -11.17 -12.45
C TRP A 250 7.47 -11.77 -13.64
N ALA A 251 7.75 -13.05 -13.89
CA ALA A 251 6.99 -13.91 -14.79
C ALA A 251 6.87 -15.31 -14.18
N ALA A 252 5.65 -15.85 -14.16
CA ALA A 252 5.42 -17.21 -13.69
C ALA A 252 5.94 -18.23 -14.73
N PRO A 253 6.69 -19.27 -14.32
CA PRO A 253 7.16 -20.26 -15.27
C PRO A 253 6.00 -21.14 -15.78
N ALA A 254 6.01 -21.48 -17.07
CA ALA A 254 5.11 -22.49 -17.61
C ALA A 254 5.46 -23.92 -17.11
N VAL A 255 6.73 -24.14 -16.76
CA VAL A 255 7.27 -25.38 -16.21
C VAL A 255 8.27 -25.04 -15.11
N GLY A 256 8.07 -25.60 -13.91
CA GLY A 256 8.87 -25.32 -12.71
C GLY A 256 8.07 -24.54 -11.67
N ASP A 257 8.68 -24.34 -10.49
CA ASP A 257 8.00 -23.76 -9.32
C ASP A 257 8.53 -22.37 -8.93
N ASP A 258 9.60 -21.89 -9.58
CA ASP A 258 10.27 -20.63 -9.24
C ASP A 258 9.86 -19.49 -10.20
N LEU A 259 9.44 -18.35 -9.64
CA LEU A 259 9.21 -17.13 -10.43
C LEU A 259 10.52 -16.64 -11.02
N ALA A 260 10.51 -16.33 -12.32
CA ALA A 260 11.59 -15.60 -12.96
C ALA A 260 11.47 -14.12 -12.58
N VAL A 261 12.52 -13.56 -11.99
CA VAL A 261 12.53 -12.18 -11.48
C VAL A 261 13.70 -11.39 -12.07
N LYS A 262 13.46 -10.12 -12.39
CA LYS A 262 14.52 -9.12 -12.64
C LYS A 262 14.38 -7.99 -11.66
N ILE A 263 15.40 -7.78 -10.82
CA ILE A 263 15.47 -6.64 -9.91
C ILE A 263 16.18 -5.51 -10.65
N LEU A 264 15.49 -4.39 -10.83
CA LEU A 264 15.94 -3.23 -11.56
C LEU A 264 16.32 -2.13 -10.58
N GLU A 265 17.55 -1.63 -10.68
CA GLU A 265 17.96 -0.41 -9.99
C GLU A 265 18.05 0.72 -11.01
N PHE A 266 17.35 1.82 -10.73
CA PHE A 266 17.28 3.00 -11.57
C PHE A 266 17.95 4.19 -10.88
N ASP A 267 18.51 5.12 -11.65
CA ASP A 267 18.90 6.43 -11.12
C ASP A 267 17.64 7.18 -10.66
N LEU A 268 17.61 7.64 -9.42
CA LEU A 268 16.42 8.23 -8.82
C LEU A 268 15.96 9.51 -9.56
N LYS A 269 16.91 10.26 -10.14
CA LYS A 269 16.65 11.56 -10.79
C LYS A 269 16.33 11.42 -12.27
N THR A 270 17.08 10.58 -13.00
CA THR A 270 16.94 10.45 -14.45
C THR A 270 16.00 9.32 -14.86
N GLY A 271 15.78 8.33 -13.99
CA GLY A 271 15.03 7.12 -14.30
C GLY A 271 15.78 6.15 -15.22
N GLU A 272 17.06 6.38 -15.47
CA GLU A 272 17.88 5.46 -16.27
C GLU A 272 18.08 4.15 -15.52
N VAL A 273 17.89 3.02 -16.21
CA VAL A 273 18.21 1.70 -15.68
C VAL A 273 19.72 1.59 -15.48
N LEU A 274 20.16 1.61 -14.22
CA LEU A 274 21.57 1.45 -13.87
C LEU A 274 21.97 -0.02 -13.85
N ARG A 275 21.07 -0.90 -13.40
CA ARG A 275 21.32 -2.34 -13.26
C ARG A 275 20.06 -3.17 -13.42
N SER A 276 20.30 -4.41 -13.85
CA SER A 276 19.31 -5.49 -13.86
C SER A 276 19.95 -6.75 -13.28
N THR A 277 19.36 -7.26 -12.19
CA THR A 277 19.81 -8.48 -11.50
C THR A 277 18.77 -9.56 -11.71
N ALA A 278 19.12 -10.60 -12.46
CA ALA A 278 18.25 -11.77 -12.60
C ALA A 278 18.23 -12.57 -11.30
N ALA A 279 17.05 -13.00 -10.89
CA ALA A 279 16.81 -13.79 -9.69
C ALA A 279 15.69 -14.81 -9.91
N ALA A 280 15.60 -15.75 -8.97
CA ALA A 280 14.52 -16.72 -8.88
C ALA A 280 13.96 -16.69 -7.45
N LEU A 281 12.63 -16.64 -7.35
CA LEU A 281 11.90 -16.73 -6.08
C LEU A 281 11.15 -18.06 -6.02
N PRO A 282 11.37 -18.90 -4.99
CA PRO A 282 10.67 -20.17 -4.82
C PRO A 282 9.24 -19.95 -4.29
N ALA A 283 8.38 -19.39 -5.13
CA ALA A 283 7.00 -19.05 -4.82
C ALA A 283 6.10 -19.30 -6.04
N VAL A 284 4.86 -19.71 -5.78
CA VAL A 284 3.87 -19.92 -6.84
C VAL A 284 3.21 -18.62 -7.32
N VAL A 285 3.28 -17.57 -6.50
CA VAL A 285 2.65 -16.25 -6.70
C VAL A 285 3.67 -15.19 -6.29
N ALA A 286 3.72 -14.10 -7.04
CA ALA A 286 4.61 -12.99 -6.75
C ALA A 286 4.33 -12.41 -5.35
N PRO A 287 5.34 -12.18 -4.51
CA PRO A 287 5.13 -11.45 -3.26
C PRO A 287 4.62 -10.04 -3.57
N HIS A 288 3.71 -9.54 -2.73
CA HIS A 288 3.11 -8.22 -2.92
C HIS A 288 4.17 -7.10 -2.82
N ASP A 289 5.03 -7.18 -1.82
CA ASP A 289 6.01 -6.16 -1.45
C ASP A 289 7.39 -6.79 -1.17
N PHE A 290 8.41 -5.95 -1.02
CA PHE A 290 9.76 -6.33 -0.62
C PHE A 290 10.43 -5.19 0.18
N ALA A 291 11.52 -5.51 0.88
CA ALA A 291 12.31 -4.52 1.61
C ALA A 291 13.76 -4.46 1.10
N LEU A 292 14.42 -3.33 1.36
CA LEU A 292 15.83 -3.12 1.07
C LEU A 292 16.64 -3.06 2.34
N THR A 293 17.89 -3.52 2.27
CA THR A 293 18.93 -3.14 3.21
C THR A 293 20.13 -2.60 2.44
N ALA A 294 21.20 -2.23 3.15
CA ALA A 294 22.46 -1.86 2.53
C ALA A 294 22.99 -2.94 1.58
N ASN A 295 22.85 -4.22 1.91
CA ASN A 295 23.49 -5.33 1.20
C ASN A 295 22.53 -6.37 0.61
N TRP A 296 21.23 -6.30 0.91
CA TRP A 296 20.27 -7.34 0.51
C TRP A 296 18.98 -6.74 -0.08
N TYR A 297 18.43 -7.43 -1.07
CA TYR A 297 17.00 -7.41 -1.37
C TYR A 297 16.32 -8.47 -0.50
N VAL A 298 15.30 -8.07 0.26
CA VAL A 298 14.63 -8.90 1.25
C VAL A 298 13.22 -9.21 0.78
N PHE A 299 12.97 -10.46 0.39
CA PHE A 299 11.66 -10.94 0.00
C PHE A 299 11.05 -11.84 1.08
N VAL A 300 9.78 -11.61 1.39
CA VAL A 300 8.96 -12.48 2.26
C VAL A 300 7.90 -13.17 1.40
N LEU A 301 8.10 -14.46 1.16
CA LEU A 301 7.25 -15.25 0.27
C LEU A 301 6.20 -15.97 1.11
N ASN A 302 4.94 -15.50 1.05
CA ASN A 302 3.83 -16.16 1.74
C ASN A 302 3.65 -17.59 1.24
N ALA A 303 3.36 -18.52 2.16
CA ALA A 303 3.17 -19.91 1.84
C ALA A 303 1.78 -20.14 1.21
N MET A 304 1.75 -20.14 -0.13
CA MET A 304 0.52 -20.22 -0.92
C MET A 304 0.54 -21.38 -1.92
N ASP A 305 -0.65 -21.81 -2.33
CA ASP A 305 -0.88 -22.70 -3.46
C ASP A 305 -1.82 -22.05 -4.48
N LEU A 306 -1.66 -22.41 -5.76
CA LEU A 306 -2.48 -21.89 -6.86
C LEU A 306 -3.03 -23.04 -7.71
N GLN A 307 -4.34 -23.19 -7.70
CA GLN A 307 -5.05 -24.08 -8.61
C GLN A 307 -5.53 -23.28 -9.82
N ILE A 308 -4.91 -23.49 -10.99
CA ILE A 308 -5.21 -22.67 -12.18
C ILE A 308 -6.54 -23.06 -12.87
N ALA A 309 -7.10 -24.24 -12.54
CA ALA A 309 -8.29 -24.77 -13.22
C ALA A 309 -9.52 -23.84 -13.20
N PRO A 310 -9.91 -23.20 -12.07
CA PRO A 310 -11.03 -22.26 -12.05
C PRO A 310 -10.83 -21.09 -13.03
N PHE A 311 -9.59 -20.59 -13.13
CA PHE A 311 -9.25 -19.52 -14.05
C PHE A 311 -9.35 -19.97 -15.51
N ILE A 312 -8.79 -21.13 -15.87
CA ILE A 312 -8.85 -21.67 -17.24
C ILE A 312 -10.29 -22.00 -17.65
N LEU A 313 -11.08 -22.58 -16.73
CA LEU A 313 -12.46 -22.97 -17.00
C LEU A 313 -13.44 -21.80 -16.99
N GLY A 314 -13.00 -20.59 -16.62
CA GLY A 314 -13.85 -19.39 -16.58
C GLY A 314 -14.85 -19.36 -15.42
N THR A 315 -14.62 -20.14 -14.36
CA THR A 315 -15.51 -20.20 -13.18
C THR A 315 -15.12 -19.20 -12.08
N GLY A 316 -14.04 -18.43 -12.29
CA GLY A 316 -13.61 -17.32 -11.44
C GLY A 316 -12.30 -16.71 -11.95
N GLY A 317 -11.84 -15.63 -11.32
CA GLY A 317 -10.51 -15.06 -11.55
C GLY A 317 -9.37 -15.93 -10.99
N PRO A 318 -8.09 -15.57 -11.24
CA PRO A 318 -6.93 -16.24 -10.64
C PRO A 318 -7.05 -16.49 -9.13
N THR A 319 -7.59 -15.55 -8.35
CA THR A 319 -7.70 -15.69 -6.88
C THR A 319 -8.70 -16.76 -6.45
N ALA A 320 -9.61 -17.20 -7.31
CA ALA A 320 -10.57 -18.27 -6.99
C ALA A 320 -9.87 -19.62 -6.73
N GLY A 321 -8.67 -19.80 -7.29
CA GLY A 321 -7.83 -20.97 -7.06
C GLY A 321 -6.69 -20.75 -6.06
N LEU A 322 -6.60 -19.56 -5.45
CA LEU A 322 -5.52 -19.21 -4.54
C LEU A 322 -5.87 -19.59 -3.10
N GLY A 323 -4.94 -20.28 -2.43
CA GLY A 323 -5.04 -20.64 -1.04
C GLY A 323 -3.74 -20.46 -0.28
N THR A 324 -3.83 -20.38 1.03
CA THR A 324 -2.68 -20.46 1.94
C THR A 324 -2.47 -21.90 2.34
N THR A 325 -1.21 -22.33 2.48
CA THR A 325 -0.88 -23.72 2.85
C THR A 325 -0.93 -23.95 4.36
N GLY A 326 -0.87 -22.87 5.15
CA GLY A 326 -0.74 -22.91 6.61
C GLY A 326 0.68 -23.20 7.09
N GLU A 327 1.67 -23.12 6.21
CA GLU A 327 3.11 -23.20 6.55
C GLU A 327 3.70 -21.81 6.83
N GLY A 328 4.90 -21.77 7.39
CA GLY A 328 5.67 -20.53 7.52
C GLY A 328 6.11 -19.96 6.18
N VAL A 329 6.33 -18.64 6.17
CA VAL A 329 6.79 -17.93 4.97
C VAL A 329 8.21 -18.35 4.61
N THR A 330 8.59 -18.18 3.34
CA THR A 330 9.98 -18.30 2.91
C THR A 330 10.63 -16.92 2.84
N LEU A 331 11.65 -16.68 3.66
CA LEU A 331 12.54 -15.54 3.54
C LEU A 331 13.57 -15.81 2.44
N ARG A 332 13.71 -14.88 1.51
CA ARG A 332 14.68 -14.95 0.41
C ARG A 332 15.51 -13.67 0.38
N LEU A 333 16.78 -13.79 0.75
CA LEU A 333 17.73 -12.68 0.75
C LEU A 333 18.62 -12.77 -0.48
N ILE A 334 18.53 -11.79 -1.36
CA ILE A 334 19.35 -11.73 -2.59
C ILE A 334 20.40 -10.64 -2.43
N PRO A 335 21.71 -10.93 -2.53
CA PRO A 335 22.74 -9.93 -2.39
C PRO A 335 22.61 -8.83 -3.43
N ARG A 336 22.79 -7.58 -2.99
CA ARG A 336 22.87 -6.44 -3.89
C ARG A 336 24.21 -6.43 -4.64
N PRO A 337 24.25 -6.12 -5.94
CA PRO A 337 25.47 -6.22 -6.75
C PRO A 337 26.65 -5.36 -6.30
N ASP A 338 26.41 -4.27 -5.57
CA ASP A 338 27.43 -3.40 -4.98
C ASP A 338 27.40 -3.35 -3.46
N GLY A 339 26.70 -4.28 -2.82
CA GLY A 339 26.78 -4.49 -1.39
C GLY A 339 28.02 -5.31 -1.00
N THR A 340 28.34 -5.35 0.28
CA THR A 340 29.41 -6.19 0.85
C THR A 340 29.12 -7.69 0.70
N ALA A 341 27.85 -8.06 0.52
CA ALA A 341 27.42 -9.42 0.22
C ALA A 341 27.49 -9.77 -1.28
N ALA A 342 27.89 -8.85 -2.17
CA ALA A 342 27.92 -9.07 -3.61
C ALA A 342 28.70 -10.33 -4.00
N GLY A 343 28.18 -11.08 -4.97
CA GLY A 343 28.77 -12.33 -5.46
C GLY A 343 28.53 -13.56 -4.57
N ARG A 344 27.94 -13.40 -3.37
CA ARG A 344 27.48 -14.53 -2.56
C ARG A 344 26.21 -15.16 -3.18
N PRO A 345 25.92 -16.45 -2.92
CA PRO A 345 24.64 -17.03 -3.29
C PRO A 345 23.50 -16.40 -2.48
N PRO A 346 22.27 -16.32 -3.03
CA PRO A 346 21.10 -15.94 -2.25
C PRO A 346 20.83 -16.91 -1.10
N LEU A 347 20.34 -16.38 0.02
CA LEU A 347 20.02 -17.16 1.22
C LEU A 347 18.51 -17.37 1.32
N THR A 348 18.10 -18.57 1.76
CA THR A 348 16.70 -18.96 1.87
C THR A 348 16.42 -19.70 3.17
N LEU A 349 15.32 -19.37 3.84
CA LEU A 349 14.82 -20.10 5.00
C LEU A 349 13.30 -20.01 5.04
N ARG A 350 12.66 -21.14 5.34
CA ARG A 350 11.24 -21.18 5.67
C ARG A 350 11.09 -21.04 7.18
N THR A 351 10.24 -20.12 7.63
CA THR A 351 9.98 -19.95 9.06
C THR A 351 9.20 -21.14 9.60
N ASP A 352 9.35 -21.44 10.88
CA ASP A 352 8.59 -22.52 11.52
C ASP A 352 7.15 -22.11 11.81
N ASP A 353 6.88 -20.81 11.96
CA ASP A 353 5.57 -20.28 12.33
C ASP A 353 4.84 -19.65 11.12
N PRO A 354 3.56 -20.01 10.91
CA PRO A 354 2.75 -19.52 9.79
C PRO A 354 2.22 -18.12 10.06
N TYR A 355 2.45 -17.21 9.12
CA TYR A 355 1.91 -15.85 9.09
C TYR A 355 1.77 -15.39 7.64
N PHE A 356 1.07 -14.28 7.41
CA PHE A 356 0.93 -13.71 6.06
C PHE A 356 1.39 -12.26 6.07
N ALA A 357 2.50 -11.96 5.39
CA ALA A 357 3.03 -10.62 5.22
C ALA A 357 2.32 -9.90 4.06
N ILE A 358 2.06 -8.60 4.20
CA ILE A 358 1.52 -7.78 3.11
C ILE A 358 2.44 -6.59 2.79
N HIS A 359 2.63 -5.66 3.74
CA HIS A 359 3.41 -4.44 3.54
C HIS A 359 4.64 -4.42 4.45
N HIS A 360 5.78 -4.00 3.92
CA HIS A 360 7.02 -3.82 4.69
C HIS A 360 7.27 -2.34 4.95
N ALA A 361 7.54 -1.97 6.20
CA ALA A 361 7.82 -0.58 6.54
C ALA A 361 9.26 -0.18 6.19
N THR A 362 10.21 -1.07 6.51
CA THR A 362 11.65 -0.98 6.21
C THR A 362 12.30 -2.29 6.63
N ALA A 363 13.50 -2.54 6.12
CA ALA A 363 14.47 -3.43 6.74
C ALA A 363 15.80 -2.69 6.92
N PHE A 364 16.68 -3.12 7.83
CA PHE A 364 18.05 -2.60 7.89
C PHE A 364 18.97 -3.61 8.58
N GLU A 365 20.26 -3.40 8.39
CA GLU A 365 21.33 -4.21 8.94
C GLU A 365 21.94 -3.55 10.18
N SER A 366 22.27 -4.36 11.18
CA SER A 366 23.06 -3.98 12.36
C SER A 366 24.04 -5.10 12.70
N VAL A 367 25.18 -4.76 13.29
CA VAL A 367 26.11 -5.76 13.85
C VAL A 367 25.49 -6.33 15.13
N SER A 368 25.52 -7.66 15.31
CA SER A 368 25.02 -8.29 16.53
C SER A 368 25.83 -7.82 17.74
N GLU A 369 25.15 -7.36 18.80
CA GLU A 369 25.82 -7.02 20.06
C GLU A 369 26.47 -8.24 20.74
N ALA A 370 26.06 -9.46 20.35
CA ALA A 370 26.50 -10.71 20.95
C ALA A 370 27.68 -11.37 20.21
N ASP A 371 27.84 -11.10 18.91
CA ASP A 371 28.87 -11.70 18.05
C ASP A 371 29.19 -10.76 16.87
N ASP A 372 30.38 -10.16 16.89
CA ASP A 372 30.82 -9.20 15.85
C ASP A 372 30.88 -9.82 14.44
N ASP A 373 30.92 -11.16 14.33
CA ASP A 373 30.89 -11.90 13.05
C ASP A 373 29.46 -12.23 12.57
N GLU A 374 28.42 -11.87 13.33
CA GLU A 374 27.01 -12.09 13.00
C GLU A 374 26.33 -10.78 12.53
N LEU A 375 25.73 -10.85 11.34
CA LEU A 375 24.91 -9.78 10.80
C LEU A 375 23.45 -9.98 11.24
N GLU A 376 22.84 -8.97 11.84
CA GLU A 376 21.40 -8.94 12.09
C GLU A 376 20.68 -8.06 11.06
N ILE A 377 19.60 -8.57 10.48
CA ILE A 377 18.63 -7.78 9.71
C ILE A 377 17.37 -7.67 10.55
N ARG A 378 16.93 -6.43 10.82
CA ARG A 378 15.62 -6.16 11.39
C ARG A 378 14.64 -5.82 10.27
N LEU A 379 13.53 -6.54 10.22
CA LEU A 379 12.46 -6.34 9.25
C LEU A 379 11.17 -5.95 9.97
N TYR A 380 10.57 -4.82 9.59
CA TYR A 380 9.29 -4.34 10.11
C TYR A 380 8.20 -4.56 9.07
N THR A 381 7.16 -5.31 9.39
CA THR A 381 6.15 -5.77 8.42
C THR A 381 4.75 -5.71 9.01
N ALA A 382 3.79 -5.15 8.27
CA ALA A 382 2.38 -5.39 8.53
C ALA A 382 2.02 -6.79 8.04
N ALA A 383 1.49 -7.61 8.95
CA ALA A 383 1.19 -9.00 8.67
C ALA A 383 0.01 -9.49 9.50
N TRP A 384 -0.71 -10.47 8.97
CA TRP A 384 -1.57 -11.30 9.80
C TRP A 384 -0.68 -12.27 10.59
N PRO A 385 -0.70 -12.20 11.94
CA PRO A 385 0.25 -12.94 12.79
C PRO A 385 0.03 -14.46 12.78
N TYR A 386 -1.08 -14.92 12.19
CA TYR A 386 -1.35 -16.33 11.94
C TYR A 386 -2.21 -16.51 10.69
N VAL A 387 -1.87 -17.52 9.89
CA VAL A 387 -2.66 -17.96 8.74
C VAL A 387 -2.78 -19.49 8.72
N GLY A 388 -3.99 -20.00 8.58
CA GLY A 388 -4.25 -21.44 8.43
C GLY A 388 -4.24 -21.87 6.98
N ARG A 389 -4.44 -23.17 6.72
CA ARG A 389 -4.69 -23.66 5.37
C ARG A 389 -6.10 -23.27 4.90
N GLY A 390 -6.23 -22.72 3.70
CA GLY A 390 -7.53 -22.46 3.10
C GLY A 390 -7.57 -21.20 2.24
N SER A 391 -8.79 -20.70 1.99
CA SER A 391 -8.96 -19.43 1.30
C SER A 391 -8.57 -18.29 2.24
N PHE A 392 -7.92 -17.27 1.69
CA PHE A 392 -7.48 -16.11 2.46
C PHE A 392 -8.00 -14.82 1.83
N LEU A 393 -7.57 -14.48 0.60
CA LEU A 393 -8.01 -13.26 -0.07
C LEU A 393 -9.53 -13.22 -0.37
N LYS A 394 -10.18 -14.38 -0.50
CA LYS A 394 -11.63 -14.44 -0.70
C LYS A 394 -12.43 -13.94 0.50
N ASP A 395 -11.87 -14.03 1.71
CA ASP A 395 -12.53 -13.53 2.92
C ASP A 395 -12.65 -11.99 2.91
N TRP A 396 -11.88 -11.31 2.05
CA TRP A 396 -11.97 -9.87 1.76
C TRP A 396 -12.94 -9.53 0.61
N GLY A 397 -13.53 -10.54 -0.03
CA GLY A 397 -14.44 -10.38 -1.16
C GLY A 397 -15.84 -9.92 -0.79
N GLY A 398 -16.60 -9.52 -1.81
CA GLY A 398 -17.92 -8.92 -1.68
C GLY A 398 -17.93 -7.46 -2.11
N ALA A 399 -19.10 -6.82 -1.96
CA ALA A 399 -19.31 -5.44 -2.39
C ALA A 399 -18.40 -4.44 -1.65
N VAL A 400 -18.11 -4.73 -0.37
CA VAL A 400 -17.20 -4.01 0.53
C VAL A 400 -16.61 -4.98 1.55
N PRO A 401 -15.42 -4.71 2.11
CA PRO A 401 -14.87 -5.51 3.20
C PRO A 401 -15.84 -5.58 4.38
N CYS A 402 -16.15 -6.81 4.83
CA CYS A 402 -17.06 -7.06 5.94
C CYS A 402 -16.29 -7.56 7.16
N TYR A 403 -16.44 -6.87 8.28
CA TYR A 403 -15.70 -7.15 9.50
C TYR A 403 -16.54 -7.82 10.60
N ASP A 404 -17.84 -8.00 10.37
CA ASP A 404 -18.79 -8.56 11.35
C ASP A 404 -18.68 -10.08 11.52
N ASP A 405 -18.17 -10.78 10.51
CA ASP A 405 -18.22 -12.24 10.45
C ASP A 405 -16.97 -12.95 11.00
N GLY A 406 -16.00 -12.18 11.50
CA GLY A 406 -14.75 -12.69 12.07
C GLY A 406 -13.85 -13.42 11.07
N LYS A 407 -14.08 -13.26 9.76
CA LYS A 407 -13.22 -13.84 8.72
C LYS A 407 -11.93 -13.04 8.53
N ILE A 408 -12.04 -11.70 8.54
CA ILE A 408 -10.89 -10.82 8.34
C ILE A 408 -10.11 -10.65 9.64
N ARG A 409 -8.95 -11.30 9.76
CA ARG A 409 -8.09 -11.18 10.95
C ARG A 409 -7.44 -9.79 11.04
N PRO A 410 -7.06 -9.32 12.24
CA PRO A 410 -6.32 -8.09 12.40
C PRO A 410 -4.89 -8.26 11.88
N THR A 411 -4.45 -7.30 11.08
CA THR A 411 -3.04 -7.11 10.71
C THR A 411 -2.30 -6.42 11.85
N GLN A 412 -1.08 -6.87 12.15
CA GLN A 412 -0.23 -6.31 13.20
C GLN A 412 1.11 -5.88 12.64
N LEU A 413 1.75 -4.91 13.29
CA LEU A 413 3.14 -4.57 13.03
C LEU A 413 4.04 -5.61 13.69
N LEU A 414 4.77 -6.38 12.89
CA LEU A 414 5.71 -7.41 13.36
C LEU A 414 7.16 -6.97 13.12
N GLU A 415 8.00 -7.16 14.13
CA GLU A 415 9.47 -7.14 14.01
C GLU A 415 9.99 -8.58 13.86
N SER A 416 10.75 -8.82 12.80
CA SER A 416 11.53 -10.05 12.63
C SER A 416 13.02 -9.74 12.71
N THR A 417 13.76 -10.51 13.50
CA THR A 417 15.23 -10.46 13.54
C THR A 417 15.80 -11.66 12.78
N ILE A 418 16.44 -11.39 11.65
CA ILE A 418 17.10 -12.39 10.80
C ILE A 418 18.60 -12.30 11.06
N ARG A 419 19.20 -13.38 11.56
CA ARG A 419 20.62 -13.49 11.83
C ARG A 419 21.31 -14.23 10.69
N ILE A 420 22.43 -13.69 10.23
CA ILE A 420 23.27 -14.30 9.20
C ILE A 420 24.64 -14.56 9.79
N SER A 421 25.01 -15.83 9.90
CA SER A 421 26.32 -16.25 10.41
C SER A 421 26.84 -17.39 9.53
N HIS A 422 28.10 -17.30 9.11
CA HIS A 422 28.76 -18.33 8.29
C HIS A 422 28.00 -18.74 7.00
N GLY A 423 27.19 -17.83 6.43
CA GLY A 423 26.40 -18.09 5.23
C GLY A 423 25.08 -18.83 5.48
N GLU A 424 24.71 -19.06 6.74
CA GLU A 424 23.41 -19.58 7.15
C GLU A 424 22.55 -18.46 7.70
N ILE A 425 21.22 -18.56 7.52
CA ILE A 425 20.27 -17.64 8.13
C ILE A 425 19.46 -18.33 9.22
N LYS A 426 19.17 -17.60 10.29
CA LYS A 426 18.30 -18.00 11.39
C LYS A 426 17.34 -16.86 11.69
N VAL A 427 16.14 -17.17 12.14
CA VAL A 427 15.13 -16.15 12.48
C VAL A 427 14.74 -16.32 13.93
N GLY A 428 14.80 -15.23 14.69
CA GLY A 428 14.30 -15.20 16.06
C GLY A 428 12.77 -15.21 16.12
N PRO A 429 12.19 -15.36 17.33
CA PRO A 429 10.75 -15.20 17.49
C PRO A 429 10.33 -13.78 17.06
N LYS A 430 9.21 -13.70 16.33
CA LYS A 430 8.63 -12.41 15.94
C LYS A 430 8.05 -11.68 17.15
N ARG A 431 8.15 -10.35 17.14
CA ARG A 431 7.54 -9.46 18.15
C ARG A 431 6.40 -8.69 17.51
N ALA A 432 5.21 -8.78 18.08
CA ALA A 432 4.13 -7.84 17.78
C ALA A 432 4.43 -6.51 18.47
N LEU A 433 4.54 -5.45 17.69
CA LEU A 433 4.81 -4.09 18.16
C LEU A 433 3.51 -3.32 18.33
N ALA A 434 3.62 -2.05 18.73
CA ALA A 434 2.50 -1.14 18.89
C ALA A 434 1.36 -1.68 19.77
N GLY A 435 1.71 -2.44 20.80
CA GLY A 435 0.74 -3.09 21.70
C GLY A 435 -0.16 -4.12 21.03
N GLY A 436 0.18 -4.60 19.82
CA GLY A 436 -0.62 -5.55 19.05
C GLY A 436 -1.85 -4.93 18.37
N ALA A 437 -1.87 -3.60 18.21
CA ALA A 437 -2.95 -2.90 17.52
C ALA A 437 -3.16 -3.42 16.08
N CYS A 438 -4.41 -3.39 15.64
CA CYS A 438 -4.78 -3.60 14.25
C CYS A 438 -4.36 -2.37 13.43
N ILE A 439 -3.39 -2.56 12.54
CA ILE A 439 -2.76 -1.50 11.73
C ILE A 439 -2.55 -1.97 10.30
N ASP A 440 -2.33 -1.06 9.37
CA ASP A 440 -1.78 -1.38 8.05
C ASP A 440 -1.03 -0.18 7.46
N HIS A 441 -0.46 -0.33 6.27
CA HIS A 441 0.31 0.69 5.54
C HIS A 441 1.42 1.33 6.40
N PRO A 442 2.32 0.54 7.00
CA PRO A 442 3.39 1.10 7.80
C PRO A 442 4.47 1.70 6.89
N HIS A 443 4.89 2.91 7.22
CA HIS A 443 5.92 3.68 6.51
C HIS A 443 6.95 4.19 7.51
N CYS A 444 8.20 4.28 7.10
CA CYS A 444 9.21 5.06 7.80
C CYS A 444 9.41 6.42 7.09
N ASP A 445 10.21 7.28 7.69
CA ASP A 445 10.75 8.43 6.97
C ASP A 445 11.67 7.92 5.84
N PRO A 446 11.40 8.28 4.57
CA PRO A 446 12.14 7.75 3.42
C PRO A 446 13.63 8.14 3.43
N ARG A 447 14.05 9.12 4.24
CA ARG A 447 15.47 9.42 4.47
C ARG A 447 16.22 8.31 5.22
N PHE A 448 15.49 7.43 5.92
CA PHE A 448 16.01 6.36 6.76
C PHE A 448 15.51 4.95 6.34
N ASP A 449 14.82 4.80 5.21
CA ASP A 449 14.48 3.47 4.67
C ASP A 449 15.78 2.72 4.33
N GLY A 450 15.93 1.49 4.82
CA GLY A 450 17.17 0.72 4.68
C GLY A 450 18.24 1.01 5.76
N ASP A 451 18.00 1.93 6.69
CA ASP A 451 19.00 2.47 7.63
C ASP A 451 18.65 2.19 9.11
N GLU A 452 19.63 1.76 9.90
CA GLU A 452 19.42 1.42 11.32
C GLU A 452 19.03 2.61 12.20
N ARG A 453 19.29 3.83 11.73
CA ARG A 453 18.90 5.09 12.40
C ARG A 453 17.43 5.41 12.30
N MET A 454 16.66 4.67 11.49
CA MET A 454 15.21 4.76 11.47
C MET A 454 14.66 4.59 12.89
N ARG A 455 13.89 5.54 13.39
CA ARG A 455 13.30 5.48 14.73
C ARG A 455 11.78 5.34 14.73
N TYR A 456 11.12 6.08 13.84
CA TYR A 456 9.67 6.22 13.83
C TYR A 456 9.04 5.48 12.66
N LEU A 457 7.95 4.78 12.95
CA LEU A 457 7.06 4.20 11.96
C LEU A 457 5.68 4.86 12.05
N TYR A 458 5.10 5.20 10.91
CA TYR A 458 3.79 5.81 10.77
C TYR A 458 2.87 4.85 10.04
N MET A 459 1.63 4.67 10.50
CA MET A 459 0.74 3.65 9.94
C MET A 459 -0.73 4.03 10.08
N SER A 460 -1.57 3.43 9.24
CA SER A 460 -3.02 3.46 9.42
C SER A 460 -3.40 2.65 10.66
N TYR A 461 -4.36 3.17 11.43
CA TYR A 461 -4.83 2.58 12.68
C TYR A 461 -6.30 2.19 12.59
N CYS A 462 -6.62 0.96 12.96
CA CYS A 462 -7.98 0.42 12.97
C CYS A 462 -8.54 0.32 14.40
N ASN A 463 -7.97 -0.55 15.24
CA ASN A 463 -8.43 -0.72 16.63
C ASN A 463 -7.36 -1.42 17.48
N ASP A 464 -7.56 -1.46 18.79
CA ASP A 464 -6.73 -2.15 19.78
C ASP A 464 -7.50 -3.26 20.54
N GLU A 465 -8.59 -3.77 19.95
CA GLU A 465 -9.46 -4.77 20.60
C GLU A 465 -9.00 -6.22 20.36
N GLY A 466 -8.05 -6.47 19.44
CA GLY A 466 -7.57 -7.82 19.12
C GLY A 466 -8.59 -8.70 18.38
N VAL A 467 -9.58 -8.07 17.75
CA VAL A 467 -10.71 -8.68 17.03
C VAL A 467 -10.51 -8.61 15.52
N SER A 468 -11.49 -9.09 14.74
CA SER A 468 -11.52 -8.87 13.28
C SER A 468 -11.13 -7.42 12.95
N GLY A 469 -10.34 -7.22 11.88
CA GLY A 469 -9.91 -5.87 11.50
C GLY A 469 -11.12 -4.95 11.39
N SER A 470 -11.04 -3.70 11.83
CA SER A 470 -12.08 -2.70 11.53
C SER A 470 -11.61 -1.86 10.36
N PRO A 471 -12.46 -0.99 9.78
CA PRO A 471 -11.96 0.08 8.96
C PRO A 471 -10.83 0.85 9.65
N THR A 472 -9.96 1.44 8.85
CA THR A 472 -8.98 2.41 9.30
C THR A 472 -9.70 3.67 9.77
N ILE A 473 -9.56 4.01 11.04
CA ILE A 473 -10.26 5.13 11.72
C ILE A 473 -9.28 6.18 12.26
N GLY A 474 -8.02 6.10 11.87
CA GLY A 474 -7.00 7.01 12.36
C GLY A 474 -5.61 6.62 11.91
N TRP A 475 -4.62 7.21 12.58
CA TRP A 475 -3.21 6.99 12.30
C TRP A 475 -2.42 6.84 13.59
N ALA A 476 -1.35 6.05 13.52
CA ALA A 476 -0.46 5.80 14.65
C ALA A 476 0.98 6.11 14.28
N ARG A 477 1.75 6.58 15.28
CA ARG A 477 3.21 6.64 15.25
C ARG A 477 3.78 5.71 16.30
N TYR A 478 4.59 4.75 15.88
CA TYR A 478 5.37 3.88 16.75
C TYR A 478 6.81 4.41 16.86
N ASP A 479 7.31 4.56 18.09
CA ASP A 479 8.71 4.88 18.40
C ASP A 479 9.42 3.60 18.84
N ARG A 480 10.34 3.12 18.01
CA ARG A 480 11.03 1.84 18.26
C ARG A 480 12.03 1.91 19.42
N HIS A 481 12.52 3.10 19.78
CA HIS A 481 13.51 3.26 20.84
C HIS A 481 12.86 3.21 22.22
N THR A 482 11.64 3.75 22.34
CA THR A 482 10.89 3.78 23.59
C THR A 482 9.79 2.73 23.68
N ASP A 483 9.51 2.02 22.59
CA ASP A 483 8.41 1.07 22.44
C ASP A 483 7.04 1.72 22.74
N THR A 484 6.88 3.00 22.37
CA THR A 484 5.66 3.77 22.60
C THR A 484 4.90 3.99 21.31
N THR A 485 3.57 3.92 21.38
CA THR A 485 2.67 4.24 20.26
C THR A 485 1.80 5.43 20.61
N LEU A 486 1.79 6.42 19.74
CA LEU A 486 0.86 7.54 19.78
C LEU A 486 -0.19 7.35 18.70
N VAL A 487 -1.45 7.63 19.01
CA VAL A 487 -2.58 7.38 18.10
C VAL A 487 -3.46 8.61 18.03
N TRP A 488 -3.78 9.02 16.80
CA TRP A 488 -4.89 9.92 16.54
C TRP A 488 -6.04 9.17 15.89
N ARG A 489 -7.26 9.43 16.34
CA ARG A 489 -8.49 8.85 15.81
C ARG A 489 -9.32 9.95 15.16
N ALA A 490 -9.86 9.66 13.99
CA ALA A 490 -10.78 10.53 13.29
C ALA A 490 -12.12 10.66 14.06
N PRO A 491 -12.92 11.70 13.76
CA PRO A 491 -14.28 11.79 14.26
C PRO A 491 -15.11 10.53 13.95
N PRO A 492 -16.18 10.24 14.70
CA PRO A 492 -17.06 9.11 14.42
C PRO A 492 -17.51 9.09 12.96
N LEU A 493 -17.59 7.89 12.38
CA LEU A 493 -18.03 7.67 10.99
C LEU A 493 -17.15 8.33 9.91
N ALA A 494 -15.92 8.68 10.26
CA ALA A 494 -14.87 9.06 9.33
C ALA A 494 -13.81 7.96 9.22
N PHE A 495 -13.33 7.72 8.00
CA PHE A 495 -12.39 6.63 7.69
C PHE A 495 -11.14 7.18 7.02
N CYS A 496 -9.98 6.72 7.47
CA CYS A 496 -8.67 7.26 7.09
C CYS A 496 -7.97 6.33 6.10
N GLU A 497 -7.32 6.85 5.08
CA GLU A 497 -6.50 6.04 4.17
C GLU A 497 -5.03 5.96 4.64
N GLU A 498 -4.16 5.37 3.83
CA GLU A 498 -2.70 5.39 4.04
C GLU A 498 -2.15 6.83 4.20
N LEU A 499 -1.11 6.95 5.04
CA LEU A 499 -0.29 8.15 5.14
C LEU A 499 0.86 8.13 4.13
N VAL A 500 1.09 9.28 3.50
CA VAL A 500 2.35 9.61 2.84
C VAL A 500 3.23 10.38 3.82
N VAL A 501 4.44 9.87 4.08
CA VAL A 501 5.44 10.50 4.95
C VAL A 501 6.27 11.50 4.14
N ILE A 502 6.23 12.78 4.53
CA ILE A 502 6.83 13.88 3.77
C ILE A 502 7.93 14.54 4.62
N PRO A 503 9.21 14.32 4.32
CA PRO A 503 10.30 15.04 4.96
C PRO A 503 10.14 16.56 4.87
N ARG A 504 10.38 17.28 5.97
CA ARG A 504 10.31 18.76 5.95
C ARG A 504 11.48 19.40 5.22
N SER A 505 12.58 18.66 5.13
CA SER A 505 13.74 19.01 4.31
C SER A 505 14.48 17.74 3.88
N GLU A 506 15.37 17.88 2.90
CA GLU A 506 16.18 16.76 2.37
C GLU A 506 17.10 16.13 3.44
N THR A 507 17.40 16.85 4.51
CA THR A 507 18.26 16.38 5.60
C THR A 507 17.48 16.34 6.90
N ALA A 508 17.63 15.28 7.68
CA ALA A 508 17.11 15.24 9.05
C ALA A 508 18.26 15.19 10.04
N GLN A 509 18.00 15.70 11.25
CA GLN A 509 18.76 15.23 12.40
C GLN A 509 18.32 13.80 12.70
N GLU A 510 19.29 12.96 13.08
CA GLU A 510 18.99 11.62 13.61
C GLU A 510 17.99 11.74 14.76
N ASP A 511 17.12 10.74 14.90
CA ASP A 511 16.07 10.69 15.93
C ASP A 511 14.99 11.79 15.88
N SER A 512 14.92 12.59 14.80
CA SER A 512 13.84 13.59 14.64
C SER A 512 12.61 12.99 13.94
N ALA A 513 11.41 13.38 14.39
CA ALA A 513 10.16 13.14 13.68
C ALA A 513 9.83 14.35 12.75
N ASP A 514 10.88 14.88 12.10
CA ASP A 514 10.87 16.08 11.25
C ASP A 514 10.22 15.80 9.88
N VAL A 515 8.95 15.40 9.93
CA VAL A 515 8.12 15.08 8.78
C VAL A 515 6.75 15.75 8.90
N TRP A 516 6.13 16.00 7.76
CA TRP A 516 4.68 16.12 7.64
C TRP A 516 4.12 14.74 7.29
N LEU A 517 2.87 14.49 7.68
CA LEU A 517 2.12 13.32 7.25
C LEU A 517 0.90 13.81 6.48
N ALA A 518 0.57 13.16 5.37
CA ALA A 518 -0.60 13.50 4.58
C ALA A 518 -1.43 12.26 4.27
N GLY A 519 -2.73 12.30 4.58
CA GLY A 519 -3.64 11.17 4.37
C GLY A 519 -5.06 11.65 4.06
N LEU A 520 -5.79 10.87 3.28
CA LEU A 520 -7.19 11.15 2.96
C LEU A 520 -8.10 10.67 4.09
N ILE A 521 -9.16 11.44 4.34
CA ILE A 521 -10.26 11.08 5.24
C ILE A 521 -11.54 11.13 4.44
N PHE A 522 -12.31 10.05 4.42
CA PHE A 522 -13.71 10.06 4.00
C PHE A 522 -14.60 10.31 5.22
N ASP A 523 -15.39 11.37 5.18
CA ASP A 523 -16.33 11.76 6.23
C ASP A 523 -17.76 11.39 5.77
N SER A 524 -18.34 10.37 6.39
CA SER A 524 -19.62 9.84 5.92
C SER A 524 -20.83 10.70 6.29
N GLU A 525 -20.69 11.63 7.26
CA GLU A 525 -21.77 12.54 7.67
C GLU A 525 -21.95 13.64 6.62
N SER A 526 -20.84 14.21 6.15
CA SER A 526 -20.84 15.18 5.06
C SER A 526 -20.92 14.54 3.67
N GLY A 527 -20.54 13.25 3.55
CA GLY A 527 -20.43 12.55 2.28
C GLY A 527 -19.26 13.05 1.41
N ARG A 528 -18.23 13.64 2.03
CA ARG A 528 -17.09 14.28 1.35
C ARG A 528 -15.77 13.71 1.85
N SER A 529 -14.73 13.84 1.04
CA SER A 529 -13.36 13.52 1.46
C SER A 529 -12.55 14.78 1.73
N SER A 530 -11.51 14.68 2.55
CA SER A 530 -10.54 15.76 2.80
C SER A 530 -9.12 15.23 2.88
N LEU A 531 -8.14 15.97 2.35
CA LEU A 531 -6.73 15.68 2.67
C LEU A 531 -6.39 16.29 4.02
N ALA A 532 -5.99 15.46 4.97
CA ALA A 532 -5.46 15.89 6.26
C ALA A 532 -3.93 15.98 6.21
N ILE A 533 -3.39 17.04 6.81
CA ILE A 533 -1.94 17.24 6.98
C ILE A 533 -1.67 17.27 8.48
N LEU A 534 -0.77 16.42 8.96
CA LEU A 534 -0.42 16.27 10.38
C LEU A 534 1.05 16.59 10.62
N ASN A 535 1.35 17.00 11.85
CA ASN A 535 2.72 17.10 12.34
C ASN A 535 3.22 15.70 12.77
N GLY A 536 4.29 15.19 12.16
CA GLY A 536 4.88 13.90 12.53
C GLY A 536 5.42 13.82 13.97
N ASP A 537 5.77 14.96 14.58
CA ASP A 537 6.24 15.04 15.96
C ASP A 537 5.12 14.85 16.99
N ASP A 538 3.89 15.26 16.65
CA ASP A 538 2.73 15.30 17.54
C ASP A 538 1.48 14.84 16.79
N ILE A 539 1.45 13.53 16.49
CA ILE A 539 0.32 12.95 15.75
C ILE A 539 -0.99 13.03 16.55
N GLU A 540 -0.95 12.98 17.89
CA GLU A 540 -2.13 12.99 18.76
C GLU A 540 -2.90 14.31 18.71
N ALA A 541 -2.21 15.42 18.42
CA ALA A 541 -2.87 16.70 18.18
C ALA A 541 -3.79 16.69 16.95
N GLY A 542 -3.60 15.74 16.03
CA GLY A 542 -4.39 15.60 14.82
C GLY A 542 -3.96 16.53 13.69
N PRO A 543 -4.82 16.70 12.68
CA PRO A 543 -4.51 17.51 11.51
C PRO A 543 -4.28 18.98 11.85
N VAL A 544 -3.14 19.52 11.42
CA VAL A 544 -2.87 20.97 11.43
C VAL A 544 -3.57 21.69 10.26
N CYS A 545 -3.97 20.93 9.24
CA CYS A 545 -4.72 21.40 8.09
C CYS A 545 -5.66 20.30 7.59
N ARG A 546 -6.89 20.66 7.18
CA ARG A 546 -7.76 19.81 6.35
C ARG A 546 -8.17 20.56 5.10
N LEU A 547 -7.98 19.91 3.95
CA LEU A 547 -8.33 20.44 2.62
C LEU A 547 -9.58 19.71 2.14
N TRP A 548 -10.73 20.37 2.19
CA TRP A 548 -12.02 19.72 1.90
C TRP A 548 -12.31 19.65 0.41
N LEU A 549 -12.53 18.43 -0.09
CA LEU A 549 -12.96 18.21 -1.47
C LEU A 549 -14.45 18.50 -1.65
N ARG A 550 -14.87 18.76 -2.88
CA ARG A 550 -16.29 19.04 -3.19
C ARG A 550 -17.18 17.79 -3.11
N ASP A 551 -16.59 16.61 -3.26
CA ASP A 551 -17.25 15.31 -3.30
C ASP A 551 -16.43 14.25 -2.53
N HIS A 552 -16.92 13.01 -2.53
CA HIS A 552 -16.18 11.87 -2.00
C HIS A 552 -15.12 11.40 -3.00
N VAL A 553 -14.01 10.91 -2.45
CA VAL A 553 -13.05 10.07 -3.16
C VAL A 553 -13.20 8.66 -2.57
N PRO A 554 -13.42 7.62 -3.40
CA PRO A 554 -13.47 6.25 -2.92
C PRO A 554 -12.19 5.86 -2.19
N HIS A 555 -12.31 4.98 -1.20
CA HIS A 555 -11.18 4.57 -0.39
C HIS A 555 -10.05 3.99 -1.27
N GLY A 556 -8.94 4.70 -1.32
CA GLY A 556 -7.81 4.38 -2.18
C GLY A 556 -6.85 3.33 -1.63
N LEU A 557 -5.70 3.20 -2.30
CA LEU A 557 -4.60 2.32 -1.92
C LEU A 557 -3.36 3.18 -1.63
N HIS A 558 -2.37 3.18 -2.54
CA HIS A 558 -1.08 3.80 -2.27
C HIS A 558 -0.89 5.18 -2.92
N GLY A 559 0.02 5.96 -2.36
CA GLY A 559 0.44 7.25 -2.93
C GLY A 559 1.87 7.65 -2.63
N SER A 560 2.30 8.71 -3.28
CA SER A 560 3.65 9.26 -3.16
C SER A 560 3.64 10.78 -3.15
N PHE A 561 4.75 11.39 -2.72
CA PHE A 561 4.94 12.83 -2.71
C PHE A 561 6.24 13.22 -3.41
N THR A 562 6.18 14.31 -4.15
CA THR A 562 7.34 14.97 -4.78
C THR A 562 7.36 16.45 -4.41
N THR A 563 8.54 17.04 -4.32
CA THR A 563 8.71 18.49 -4.12
C THR A 563 8.41 19.31 -5.39
N GLU A 564 8.28 18.65 -6.54
CA GLU A 564 7.86 19.24 -7.80
C GLU A 564 6.37 19.64 -7.77
N LEU A 565 6.03 20.75 -8.45
CA LEU A 565 4.66 21.20 -8.57
C LEU A 565 4.09 20.80 -9.92
N PHE A 566 3.11 19.90 -9.87
CA PHE A 566 2.23 19.57 -10.97
C PHE A 566 0.84 20.00 -10.57
N GLY A 567 0.22 20.83 -11.38
CA GLY A 567 -1.04 21.54 -11.11
C GLY A 567 -1.30 22.42 -12.31
N PRO A 568 -2.51 22.96 -12.57
CA PRO A 568 -2.64 23.82 -13.74
C PRO A 568 -1.64 24.96 -13.56
N LEU A 569 -0.66 25.01 -14.48
CA LEU A 569 0.27 26.12 -14.54
C LEU A 569 -0.60 27.36 -14.58
N SER A 570 -0.48 28.21 -13.55
CA SER A 570 -1.08 29.53 -13.56
C SER A 570 -0.81 30.12 -14.93
N LYS A 571 -1.85 30.59 -15.65
CA LYS A 571 -1.66 31.36 -16.88
C LYS A 571 -0.51 32.32 -16.61
N ALA A 572 0.61 32.13 -17.30
CA ALA A 572 1.75 33.02 -17.15
C ALA A 572 1.21 34.44 -17.31
N SER A 573 1.33 35.23 -16.24
CA SER A 573 0.87 36.61 -16.15
C SER A 573 1.59 37.48 -17.16
#